data_AF-A0A4R0XM70-F1
#
_entry.id   AF-A0A4R0XM70-F1
#
_cell.length_a   1.000
_cell.length_b   1.000
_cell.length_c   1.000
_cell.angle_alpha   90.00
_cell.angle_beta   90.00
_cell.angle_gamma   90.00
#
_symmetry.space_group_name_H-M   'P 1'
#
loop_
_entity.id
_entity.type
_entity.pdbx_description
1 polymer ?
#
loop_
_entity_poly.entity_id
_entity_poly.type
_entity_poly.pdbx_seq_one_letter_code
_entity_poly.pdbx_strand_id
1 'polypeptide(L)' 'MNRKKVILACEVCRSRNYSTPKSVTERLTKNKFCKKCNAQTLHKEEK' A
#
# COMPACT_ATOMS: atom_id res chain seq x y z
N MET A 1 -17.44 -11.47 9.94
CA MET A 1 -16.05 -11.76 9.55
C MET A 1 -15.47 -10.55 8.82
N ASN A 2 -14.85 -9.61 9.56
CA ASN A 2 -14.35 -8.35 9.01
C ASN A 2 -13.06 -8.59 8.21
N ARG A 3 -13.16 -8.63 6.88
CA ARG A 3 -12.00 -8.45 5.98
C ARG A 3 -11.46 -7.04 6.24
N LYS A 4 -10.46 -6.90 7.11
CA LYS A 4 -9.79 -5.63 7.39
C LYS A 4 -9.23 -5.13 6.06
N LYS A 5 -9.77 -4.03 5.54
CA LYS A 5 -9.20 -3.36 4.37
C LYS A 5 -7.97 -2.61 4.86
N VAL A 6 -6.84 -2.80 4.20
CA VAL A 6 -5.62 -2.08 4.49
C VAL A 6 -5.29 -1.15 3.34
N ILE A 7 -4.78 0.02 3.67
CA ILE A 7 -4.43 1.04 2.70
C ILE A 7 -2.92 0.94 2.46
N LEU A 8 -2.49 0.84 1.21
CA LEU A 8 -1.08 0.89 0.86
C LEU A 8 -0.73 2.34 0.54
N ALA A 9 0.18 2.90 1.33
CA ALA A 9 0.74 4.22 1.15
C ALA A 9 2.12 4.11 0.50
N CYS A 10 2.38 4.93 -0.52
CA CYS A 10 3.73 5.04 -1.07
C CYS A 10 4.70 5.66 -0.04
N GLU A 11 5.90 5.09 0.10
CA GLU A 11 6.92 5.62 1.01
C GLU A 11 7.43 7.01 0.63
N VAL A 12 7.44 7.33 -0.68
CA VAL A 12 7.97 8.59 -1.21
C VAL A 12 6.89 9.66 -1.25
N CYS A 13 5.77 9.36 -1.92
CA CYS A 13 4.70 10.33 -2.17
C CYS A 13 3.63 10.37 -1.05
N ARG A 14 3.68 9.45 -0.06
CA ARG A 14 2.63 9.22 0.97
C ARG A 14 1.22 9.10 0.42
N SER A 15 1.12 8.77 -0.86
CA SER A 15 -0.15 8.66 -1.56
C SER A 15 -0.81 7.35 -1.18
N ARG A 16 -1.96 7.46 -0.51
CA ARG A 16 -2.85 6.36 -0.12
C ARG A 16 -3.74 5.99 -1.30
N ASN A 17 -3.27 5.09 -2.15
CA ASN A 17 -3.91 4.84 -3.45
C ASN A 17 -4.45 3.41 -3.65
N TYR A 18 -4.13 2.46 -2.75
CA TYR A 18 -4.57 1.09 -2.92
C TYR A 18 -5.14 0.52 -1.63
N SER A 19 -6.45 0.25 -1.61
CA SER A 19 -7.09 -0.50 -0.54
C SER A 19 -7.10 -1.98 -0.90
N THR A 20 -6.25 -2.79 -0.28
CA THR A 20 -6.24 -4.24 -0.46
C THR A 20 -6.93 -4.94 0.71
N PRO A 21 -7.68 -6.03 0.47
CA PRO A 21 -8.15 -6.87 1.57
C PRO A 21 -6.94 -7.50 2.27
N LYS A 22 -6.85 -7.33 3.58
CA LYS A 22 -5.76 -7.89 4.38
C LYS A 22 -5.99 -9.40 4.52
N SER A 23 -5.33 -10.15 3.63
CA SER A 23 -5.30 -11.63 3.69
C SER A 23 -4.14 -12.17 4.52
N VAL A 24 -3.13 -11.33 4.81
CA VAL A 24 -1.87 -11.74 5.45
C VAL A 24 -1.69 -10.99 6.77
N THR A 25 -1.24 -11.68 7.81
CA THR A 25 -0.96 -11.13 9.15
C THR A 25 0.24 -10.18 9.17
N GLU A 26 1.17 -10.33 8.22
CA GLU A 26 2.37 -9.51 8.08
C GLU A 26 2.13 -8.17 7.36
N ARG A 27 3.02 -7.20 7.60
CA ARG A 27 2.99 -5.88 6.95
C ARG A 27 3.16 -6.04 5.43
N LEU A 28 2.11 -5.76 4.67
CA LEU A 28 2.16 -5.87 3.21
C LEU A 28 3.01 -4.73 2.61
N THR A 29 4.17 -5.08 2.04
CA THR A 29 4.99 -4.14 1.24
C THR A 29 4.99 -4.57 -0.22
N LYS A 30 4.54 -3.70 -1.13
CA LYS A 30 4.49 -3.97 -2.57
C LYS A 30 5.21 -2.89 -3.35
N ASN A 31 6.12 -3.30 -4.25
CA ASN A 31 6.70 -2.39 -5.23
C ASN A 31 5.67 -2.11 -6.32
N LYS A 32 5.22 -0.85 -6.37
CA LYS A 32 4.23 -0.39 -7.34
C LYS A 32 4.67 0.94 -7.91
N PHE A 33 4.30 1.18 -9.16
CA PHE A 33 4.53 2.47 -9.81
C PHE A 33 3.68 3.57 -9.13
N CYS A 34 4.31 4.56 -8.47
CA CYS A 34 3.61 5.77 -8.00
C CYS A 34 3.53 6.75 -9.16
N LYS A 35 2.32 7.01 -9.67
CA LYS A 35 2.07 8.04 -10.71
C LYS A 35 2.54 9.44 -10.29
N LYS A 36 2.56 9.76 -8.99
CA LYS A 36 3.09 11.05 -8.50
C LYS A 36 4.61 11.13 -8.53
N CYS A 37 5.31 10.01 -8.32
CA CYS A 37 6.77 9.95 -8.40
C CYS A 37 7.28 9.63 -9.81
N ASN A 38 6.41 9.18 -10.72
CA ASN A 38 6.77 8.61 -12.01
C ASN A 38 7.83 7.49 -11.92
N ALA A 39 7.84 6.75 -10.82
CA ALA A 39 8.82 5.72 -10.53
C ALA A 39 8.18 4.53 -9.80
N GLN A 40 8.81 3.35 -9.90
CA GLN A 40 8.47 2.22 -9.04
C GLN A 40 8.98 2.48 -7.62
N THR A 41 8.05 2.53 -6.69
CA THR A 41 8.32 2.88 -5.30
C THR A 41 7.69 1.84 -4.38
N LEU A 42 8.31 1.66 -3.21
CA LEU A 42 7.81 0.74 -2.21
C LEU A 42 6.54 1.33 -1.59
N HIS A 43 5.42 0.61 -1.69
CA HIS A 43 4.18 0.95 -1.01
C HIS A 43 4.06 0.06 0.23
N LYS A 44 3.93 0.68 1.40
CA LYS A 44 3.80 0.01 2.69
C LYS A 44 2.35 0.07 3.16
N GLU A 45 1.94 -0.99 3.84
CA GLU A 45 0.65 -1.05 4.52
C GLU A 45 0.57 0.02 5.62
N GLU A 46 -0.38 0.93 5.49
CA GLU A 46 -0.84 1.85 6.51
C GLU A 46 -2.15 1.29 7.10
N LYS A 47 -2.25 1.36 8.43
CA LYS A 47 -3.29 0.67 9.21
C LYS A 47 -4.65 1.35 9.12
#